data_AF-A0A6V8L0U1-F1
#
_entry.id   AF-A0A6V8L0U1-F1
#
_cell.length_a   1.000
_cell.length_b   1.000
_cell.length_c   1.000
_cell.angle_alpha   90.00
_cell.angle_beta   90.00
_cell.angle_gamma   90.00
#
_symmetry.space_group_name_H-M   'P 1'
#
loop_
_entity.id
_entity.type
_entity.pdbx_description
1 polymer ?
#
loop_
_entity_poly.entity_id
_entity_poly.type
_entity_poly.pdbx_seq_one_letter_code
_entity_poly.pdbx_strand_id
1 'polypeptide(L)'
;MDFDGLLRDFPDLTITGLEQGAIYALVALGYTLVYGVLRLINFAHSEVFMIGTIAAMGVWQALGYDQNSAINGFGMVMWLLITGLIAAVIGSTATAVVVERVAYRPLRRRNAPPWRS
;
A
#
# COMPACT_ATOMS: atom_id res chain seq x y z
N MET A 1 33.42 -16.98 22.41
CA MET A 1 32.64 -16.52 21.25
C MET A 1 31.45 -17.46 21.15
N ASP A 2 30.24 -16.93 21.22
CA ASP A 2 29.02 -17.74 21.28
C ASP A 2 28.58 -18.08 19.85
N PHE A 3 29.25 -19.09 19.27
CA PHE A 3 29.02 -19.51 17.88
C PHE A 3 27.59 -20.06 17.66
N ASP A 4 26.95 -20.56 18.73
CA ASP A 4 25.58 -21.06 18.70
C ASP A 4 24.55 -19.94 18.57
N GLY A 5 24.82 -18.76 19.13
CA GLY A 5 24.01 -17.56 18.91
C GLY A 5 24.10 -17.08 17.47
N LEU A 6 25.32 -17.04 16.92
CA LEU A 6 25.56 -16.62 15.54
C LEU A 6 24.85 -17.55 14.52
N LEU A 7 24.88 -18.86 14.74
CA LEU A 7 24.19 -19.83 13.89
C LEU A 7 22.66 -19.77 13.99
N ARG A 8 22.11 -19.30 15.12
CA ARG A 8 20.67 -19.09 15.30
C ARG A 8 20.17 -17.80 14.69
N ASP A 9 20.95 -16.72 14.82
CA ASP A 9 20.55 -15.40 14.33
C ASP A 9 20.78 -15.26 12.82
N PHE A 10 21.72 -16.02 12.25
CA PHE A 10 22.09 -15.93 10.84
C PHE A 10 20.91 -16.18 9.86
N PRO A 11 20.09 -17.24 10.02
CA PRO A 11 18.91 -17.45 9.18
C PRO A 11 17.89 -16.30 9.28
N ASP A 12 17.59 -15.84 10.50
CA ASP A 12 16.61 -14.78 10.73
C ASP A 12 17.06 -13.45 10.10
N LEU A 13 18.31 -13.06 10.33
CA LEU A 13 18.89 -11.86 9.72
C LEU A 13 18.93 -11.93 8.19
N THR A 14 19.16 -13.12 7.62
CA THR A 14 19.15 -13.34 6.17
C THR A 14 17.74 -13.18 5.60
N ILE A 15 16.73 -13.75 6.26
CA ILE A 15 15.33 -13.65 5.83
C ILE A 15 14.85 -12.20 5.93
N THR A 16 15.05 -11.54 7.08
CA THR A 16 14.66 -10.15 7.27
C THR A 16 15.38 -9.22 6.27
N GLY A 17 16.68 -9.44 6.03
CA GLY A 17 17.44 -8.69 5.03
C GLY A 17 16.91 -8.88 3.60
N LEU A 18 16.52 -10.11 3.24
CA LEU A 18 15.95 -10.42 1.94
C LEU A 18 14.56 -9.81 1.76
N GLU A 19 13.69 -9.88 2.77
CA GLU A 19 12.37 -9.25 2.76
C GLU A 19 12.48 -7.74 2.51
N GLN A 20 13.34 -7.06 3.25
CA GLN A 20 13.53 -5.62 3.12
C GLN A 20 14.19 -5.25 1.78
N GLY A 21 15.16 -6.05 1.33
CA GLY A 21 15.77 -5.90 0.00
C GLY A 21 14.74 -6.07 -1.13
N ALA A 22 13.83 -7.05 -1.01
CA ALA A 22 12.77 -7.29 -1.99
C ALA A 22 11.77 -6.13 -2.04
N ILE A 23 11.40 -5.56 -0.89
CA ILE A 23 10.55 -4.36 -0.82
C ILE A 23 11.23 -3.19 -1.56
N TYR A 24 12.51 -2.91 -1.28
CA TYR A 24 13.23 -1.83 -1.96
C TYR A 24 13.42 -2.09 -3.46
N ALA A 25 13.70 -3.34 -3.86
CA ALA A 25 13.81 -3.73 -5.26
C ALA A 25 12.49 -3.56 -6.01
N LEU A 26 11.35 -3.96 -5.42
CA LEU A 26 10.02 -3.77 -5.98
C LEU A 26 9.67 -2.29 -6.14
N VAL A 27 10.00 -1.45 -5.15
CA VAL A 27 9.79 0.01 -5.23
C VAL A 27 10.62 0.61 -6.36
N ALA A 28 11.91 0.27 -6.45
CA ALA A 28 12.79 0.73 -7.52
C ALA A 28 12.29 0.28 -8.90
N LEU A 29 11.90 -0.99 -9.04
CA LEU A 29 11.27 -1.51 -10.26
C LEU A 29 10.00 -0.75 -10.63
N GLY A 30 9.12 -0.51 -9.65
CA GLY A 30 7.89 0.28 -9.84
C GLY A 30 8.18 1.66 -10.41
N TYR A 31 9.18 2.37 -9.89
CA TYR A 31 9.60 3.66 -10.44
C TYR A 31 10.14 3.53 -11.87
N THR A 32 11.01 2.55 -12.16
CA THR A 32 11.55 2.37 -13.52
C THR A 32 10.47 2.03 -14.56
N LEU A 33 9.46 1.24 -14.19
CA LEU A 33 8.35 0.87 -15.09
C LEU A 33 7.41 2.05 -15.36
N VAL A 34 7.14 2.88 -14.35
CA VAL A 34 6.33 4.10 -14.48
C VAL A 34 6.99 5.09 -15.46
N TYR A 35 8.29 5.37 -15.28
CA TYR A 35 9.01 6.27 -16.18
C TYR A 35 9.31 5.65 -17.56
N GLY A 36 9.44 4.32 -17.65
CA GLY A 36 9.77 3.61 -18.89
C GLY A 36 8.60 3.42 -19.85
N VAL A 37 7.36 3.28 -19.36
CA VAL A 37 6.20 2.91 -20.20
C VAL A 37 5.13 4.00 -20.30
N LEU A 38 4.96 4.85 -19.28
CA LEU A 38 3.84 5.80 -19.23
C LEU A 38 4.34 7.24 -19.29
N ARG A 39 4.10 7.92 -20.43
CA ARG A 39 4.25 9.39 -20.57
C ARG A 39 3.25 10.20 -19.70
N LEU A 40 2.47 9.54 -18.85
CA LEU A 40 1.59 10.14 -17.85
C LEU A 40 1.73 9.33 -16.56
N ILE A 41 2.41 9.91 -15.56
CA ILE A 41 2.54 9.27 -14.26
C ILE A 41 1.14 9.23 -13.65
N ASN A 42 0.56 8.04 -13.53
CA ASN A 42 -0.70 7.84 -12.82
C ASN A 42 -0.45 7.95 -11.30
N PHE A 43 -0.01 9.13 -10.85
CA PHE A 43 0.21 9.45 -9.44
C PHE A 43 -1.06 9.21 -8.61
N ALA A 44 -2.22 9.40 -9.22
CA ALA A 44 -3.51 9.14 -8.58
C ALA A 44 -3.68 7.67 -8.15
N HIS A 45 -3.11 6.70 -8.88
CA HIS A 45 -3.28 5.29 -8.52
C HIS A 45 -2.48 4.91 -7.27
N SER A 46 -1.22 5.35 -7.16
CA SER A 46 -0.38 5.09 -5.99
C SER A 46 -0.86 5.87 -4.75
N GLU A 47 -1.38 7.08 -4.92
CA GLU A 47 -1.95 7.86 -3.81
C GLU A 47 -3.24 7.26 -3.28
N VAL A 48 -4.12 6.75 -4.16
CA VAL A 48 -5.34 6.06 -3.75
C VAL A 48 -5.04 4.77 -2.97
N PHE A 49 -4.00 4.02 -3.38
CA PHE A 49 -3.55 2.84 -2.64
C PHE A 49 -2.96 3.22 -1.26
N MET A 50 -2.17 4.28 -1.19
CA MET A 50 -1.59 4.77 0.06
C MET A 50 -2.68 5.12 1.08
N ILE A 51 -3.75 5.81 0.65
CA ILE A 51 -4.88 6.12 1.54
C ILE A 51 -5.56 4.85 2.05
N GLY A 52 -5.65 3.81 1.24
CA GLY A 52 -6.10 2.48 1.69
C GLY A 52 -5.22 1.92 2.81
N THR A 53 -3.89 1.96 2.65
CA THR A 53 -2.97 1.48 3.69
C THR A 53 -3.05 2.27 5.00
N ILE A 54 -3.22 3.60 4.92
CA ILE A 54 -3.39 4.46 6.10
C ILE A 54 -4.72 4.14 6.81
N ALA A 55 -5.80 3.91 6.05
CA ALA A 55 -7.08 3.51 6.61
C ALA A 55 -6.98 2.17 7.36
N ALA A 56 -6.26 1.19 6.81
CA ALA A 56 -5.99 -0.09 7.47
C ALA A 56 -5.22 0.09 8.78
N MET A 57 -4.15 0.90 8.78
CA MET A 57 -3.41 1.21 10.01
C MET A 57 -4.28 1.92 11.05
N GLY A 58 -5.12 2.87 10.65
CA GLY A 58 -6.03 3.56 11.55
C GLY A 58 -7.04 2.61 12.22
N VAL A 59 -7.54 1.62 11.47
CA VAL A 59 -8.43 0.59 12.02
C VAL A 59 -7.68 -0.32 13.00
N TRP A 60 -6.45 -0.75 12.69
CA TRP A 60 -5.67 -1.55 13.62
C TRP A 60 -5.33 -0.79 14.91
N GLN A 61 -4.95 0.48 14.81
CA GLN A 61 -4.75 1.34 15.98
C GLN A 61 -6.04 1.50 16.81
N ALA A 62 -7.18 1.70 16.16
CA ALA A 62 -8.47 1.79 16.84
C ALA A 62 -8.87 0.48 17.55
N LEU A 63 -8.42 -0.66 17.02
CA LEU A 63 -8.57 -1.98 17.63
C LEU A 63 -7.55 -2.26 18.74
N GLY A 64 -6.64 -1.33 19.02
CA GLY A 64 -5.61 -1.46 20.06
C GLY A 64 -4.35 -2.22 19.63
N TYR A 65 -4.16 -2.43 18.32
CA TYR A 65 -2.97 -3.05 17.77
C TYR A 65 -2.00 -2.00 17.26
N ASP A 66 -0.76 -2.08 17.73
CA ASP A 66 0.37 -1.27 17.27
C ASP A 66 1.49 -2.20 16.76
N GLN A 67 2.53 -1.63 16.15
CA GLN A 67 3.69 -2.33 15.63
C GLN A 67 4.42 -3.22 16.67
N ASN A 68 4.25 -2.92 17.97
CA ASN A 68 4.85 -3.68 19.07
C ASN A 68 3.90 -4.73 19.68
N SER A 69 2.65 -4.81 19.23
CA SER A 69 1.70 -5.78 19.73
C SER A 69 2.10 -7.19 19.29
N ALA A 70 2.26 -8.10 20.25
CA ALA A 70 2.56 -9.50 19.94
C ALA A 70 1.40 -10.13 19.18
N ILE A 71 1.65 -10.53 17.93
CA ILE A 71 0.67 -11.24 17.11
C ILE A 71 0.81 -12.74 17.39
N ASN A 72 -0.06 -13.25 18.25
CA ASN A 72 0.02 -14.64 18.69
C ASN A 72 -1.05 -15.49 17.98
N GLY A 73 -0.58 -16.41 17.14
CA GLY A 73 -1.41 -17.44 16.54
C GLY A 73 -2.01 -17.06 15.18
N PHE A 74 -2.20 -18.08 14.35
CA PHE A 74 -2.69 -17.95 12.97
C PHE A 74 -4.04 -17.24 12.86
N GLY A 75 -4.95 -17.49 13.80
CA GLY A 75 -6.28 -16.86 13.80
C GLY A 75 -6.22 -15.33 13.94
N MET A 76 -5.28 -14.82 14.75
CA MET A 76 -5.08 -13.38 14.95
C MET A 76 -4.49 -12.74 13.71
N VAL A 77 -3.53 -13.41 13.04
CA VAL A 77 -2.98 -12.97 11.75
C VAL A 77 -4.10 -12.85 10.72
N MET A 78 -4.94 -13.88 10.58
CA MET A 78 -6.05 -13.87 9.63
C MET A 78 -7.06 -12.75 9.95
N TRP A 79 -7.35 -12.51 11.22
CA TRP A 79 -8.24 -11.44 11.64
C TRP A 79 -7.70 -10.04 11.28
N LEU A 80 -6.41 -9.78 11.56
CA LEU A 80 -5.78 -8.51 11.20
C LEU A 80 -5.71 -8.32 9.68
N LEU A 81 -5.42 -9.37 8.92
CA LEU A 81 -5.44 -9.31 7.46
C LEU A 81 -6.82 -8.98 6.91
N ILE A 82 -7.89 -9.64 7.40
CA ILE A 82 -9.25 -9.39 6.93
C ILE A 82 -9.69 -7.96 7.25
N THR A 83 -9.48 -7.51 8.48
CA THR A 83 -9.85 -6.16 8.92
C THR A 83 -9.06 -5.08 8.16
N GLY A 84 -7.75 -5.29 7.98
CA GLY A 84 -6.89 -4.39 7.21
C GLY A 84 -7.29 -4.34 5.73
N LEU A 85 -7.60 -5.49 5.12
CA LEU A 85 -8.03 -5.55 3.72
C LEU A 85 -9.36 -4.81 3.52
N ILE A 86 -10.35 -5.05 4.38
CA ILE A 86 -11.65 -4.36 4.31
C ILE A 86 -11.45 -2.84 4.45
N ALA A 87 -10.67 -2.41 5.42
CA ALA A 87 -10.37 -1.00 5.64
C ALA A 87 -9.64 -0.36 4.44
N ALA A 88 -8.67 -1.07 3.85
CA ALA A 88 -7.94 -0.58 2.69
C ALA A 88 -8.82 -0.47 1.44
N VAL A 89 -9.71 -1.45 1.21
CA VAL A 89 -10.69 -1.39 0.11
C VAL A 89 -11.64 -0.21 0.32
N ILE A 90 -12.16 -0.01 1.52
CA ILE A 90 -13.06 1.12 1.80
C ILE A 90 -12.32 2.45 1.61
N GLY A 91 -11.09 2.59 2.14
CA GLY A 91 -10.30 3.82 2.01
C GLY A 91 -9.97 4.16 0.56
N SER A 92 -9.49 3.19 -0.22
CA SER A 92 -9.14 3.39 -1.63
C SER A 92 -10.37 3.65 -2.50
N THR A 93 -11.47 2.92 -2.30
CA THR A 93 -12.72 3.13 -3.06
C THR A 93 -13.34 4.48 -2.74
N ALA A 94 -13.34 4.91 -1.47
CA ALA A 94 -13.81 6.23 -1.08
C ALA A 94 -13.02 7.35 -1.77
N THR A 95 -11.69 7.27 -1.77
CA THR A 95 -10.85 8.25 -2.48
C THR A 95 -11.11 8.22 -3.98
N ALA A 96 -11.22 7.04 -4.60
CA ALA A 96 -11.52 6.93 -6.03
C ALA A 96 -12.86 7.59 -6.41
N VAL A 97 -13.90 7.38 -5.60
CA VAL A 97 -15.22 8.01 -5.79
C VAL A 97 -15.16 9.52 -5.57
N VAL A 98 -14.39 9.99 -4.58
CA VAL A 98 -14.17 11.43 -4.35
C VAL A 98 -13.49 12.05 -5.57
N VAL A 99 -12.45 11.43 -6.11
CA VAL A 99 -11.76 11.89 -7.33
C VAL A 99 -12.72 11.93 -8.51
N GLU A 100 -13.54 10.91 -8.71
CA GLU A 100 -14.54 10.89 -9.78
C GLU A 100 -15.56 12.04 -9.63
N ARG A 101 -16.06 12.25 -8.41
CA ARG A 101 -17.05 13.31 -8.14
C ARG A 101 -16.46 14.71 -8.24
N VAL A 102 -15.23 14.93 -7.79
CA VAL A 102 -14.61 16.25 -7.71
C VAL A 102 -13.88 16.62 -9.00
N ALA A 103 -13.19 15.69 -9.65
CA ALA A 103 -12.43 15.97 -10.86
C ALA A 103 -13.26 15.69 -12.14
N TYR A 104 -13.81 14.49 -12.27
CA TYR A 104 -14.45 14.06 -13.53
C TYR A 104 -15.85 14.63 -13.74
N ARG A 105 -16.67 14.69 -12.68
CA ARG A 105 -18.04 15.19 -12.77
C ARG A 105 -18.14 16.66 -13.21
N PRO A 106 -17.33 17.61 -12.71
CA PRO A 106 -17.34 18.98 -13.23
C PRO A 106 -16.68 19.12 -14.61
N LEU A 107 -15.71 18.27 -14.97
CA LEU A 107 -15.11 18.31 -16.31
C LEU A 107 -16.10 17.86 -17.40
N ARG A 108 -16.86 16.78 -17.16
CA ARG A 108 -17.93 16.35 -18.09
C ARG A 108 -19.05 17.38 -18.25
N ARG A 109 -19.31 18.19 -17.22
CA ARG A 109 -20.27 19.30 -17.31
C ARG A 109 -19.77 20.49 -18.13
N ARG A 110 -18.45 20.60 -18.37
CA ARG A 110 -17.86 21.72 -19.13
C ARG A 110 -17.78 21.49 -20.65
N ASN A 111 -18.30 20.35 -21.15
CA ASN A 111 -18.54 20.06 -22.58
C ASN A 111 -17.56 20.76 -23.54
N ALA A 112 -16.26 20.46 -23.40
CA ALA A 112 -15.24 21.10 -24.21
C ALA A 112 -15.56 20.86 -25.70
N PRO A 113 -15.61 21.91 -26.54
CA PRO A 113 -15.93 21.74 -27.95
C PRO A 113 -14.92 20.80 -28.61
N PRO A 114 -15.35 19.95 -29.57
CA PRO A 114 -14.44 19.08 -30.28
C PRO A 114 -13.46 19.96 -31.06
N TRP A 115 -12.17 19.81 -30.79
CA TRP A 115 -11.10 20.48 -31.52
C TRP A 115 -11.14 20.02 -32.98
N ARG A 116 -11.74 20.87 -33.83
CA ARG A 116 -11.66 20.81 -35.30
C ARG A 116 -10.71 21.90 -35.76
N SER A 117 -9.52 21.50 -36.18
CA SER A 117 -8.86 21.89 -37.45
C SER A 117 -7.53 21.15 -37.52
#